data_AF-A0A831SN88-F1
#
_entry.id   AF-A0A831SN88-F1
#
_cell.length_a   1.000
_cell.length_b   1.000
_cell.length_c   1.000
_cell.angle_alpha   90.00
_cell.angle_beta   90.00
_cell.angle_gamma   90.00
#
_symmetry.space_group_name_H-M   'P 1'
#
loop_
_entity.id
_entity.type
_entity.pdbx_description
1 polymer ?
#
loop_
_entity_poly.entity_id
_entity_poly.type
_entity_poly.pdbx_seq_one_letter_code
_entity_poly.pdbx_strand_id
1 'polypeptide(L)'
;MLNIDEYVDFNVLRDISYLIGITHDLGKSTSYFQDYLQEQDEIKKLELKNRPEMHHGFISALFTYYITKQYLTEKSLVNEKYYQYLPIISFLVVKKHHGNLTNILDEVIDFDRNNEEIFSRQIKAINFKEINHIYQNLFSKINFKYDCSLFRKNILEPRAVYIYNKLDRYEKKYVRDLSYQEKKLIIDLDEEDTLFYYFITLLLYSLLLDADKIDAADLKEVGRIDIDKDAVDKYIELKFKKIKKEEHKINSIRNAIYQEVTTTLDDLDLDKDRLFSLNVPTGTGKTLTSLSFALKLRKKIESEKGYKPRIIYSLPYLSIIDQNFAVFEDVFKSSLNGKHPSSNLLLKHHHLSDVTYTTTDFGREDFENISPKDISKDIFL
;
A
#
# COMPACT_ATOMS: atom_id res chain seq x y z
N MET A 1 16.74 -7.31 5.45
CA MET A 1 15.35 -6.86 5.24
C MET A 1 15.10 -5.82 6.31
N LEU A 2 14.71 -4.60 5.94
CA LEU A 2 14.55 -3.51 6.90
C LEU A 2 13.45 -3.85 7.90
N ASN A 3 13.82 -3.94 9.17
CA ASN A 3 12.86 -3.99 10.27
C ASN A 3 12.41 -2.54 10.54
N ILE A 4 11.34 -2.10 9.88
CA ILE A 4 10.89 -0.70 9.93
C ILE A 4 10.75 -0.19 11.37
N ASP A 5 10.32 -1.06 12.28
CA ASP A 5 10.11 -0.78 13.70
C ASP A 5 11.40 -0.40 14.45
N GLU A 6 12.59 -0.71 13.90
CA GLU A 6 13.88 -0.26 14.46
C GLU A 6 14.18 1.21 14.13
N TYR A 7 13.51 1.78 13.13
CA TYR A 7 13.79 3.11 12.60
C TYR A 7 12.68 4.11 12.91
N VAL A 8 11.42 3.66 12.87
CA VAL A 8 10.23 4.48 13.11
C VAL A 8 9.26 3.73 14.02
N ASP A 9 8.75 4.41 15.03
CA ASP A 9 7.75 3.86 15.94
C ASP A 9 6.47 3.48 15.18
N PHE A 10 5.99 2.25 15.41
CA PHE A 10 4.82 1.71 14.75
C PHE A 10 3.57 2.59 14.92
N ASN A 11 3.34 3.15 16.12
CA ASN A 11 2.16 4.00 16.34
C ASN A 11 2.29 5.31 15.58
N VAL A 12 3.49 5.90 15.53
CA VAL A 12 3.73 7.11 14.73
C VAL A 12 3.48 6.83 13.25
N LEU A 13 3.98 5.72 12.70
CA LEU A 13 3.76 5.37 11.30
C LEU A 13 2.29 5.06 11.00
N ARG A 14 1.60 4.34 11.89
CA ARG A 14 0.15 4.09 11.80
C ARG A 14 -0.64 5.39 11.78
N ASP A 15 -0.32 6.32 12.67
CA ASP A 15 -1.02 7.58 12.77
C ASP A 15 -0.74 8.47 11.55
N ILE A 16 0.46 8.43 10.96
CA ILE A 16 0.76 9.10 9.68
C ILE A 16 -0.03 8.46 8.52
N SER A 17 -0.10 7.14 8.45
CA SER A 17 -0.94 6.44 7.46
C SER A 17 -2.41 6.82 7.61
N TYR A 18 -2.91 6.92 8.85
CA TYR A 18 -4.25 7.40 9.13
C TYR A 18 -4.46 8.84 8.66
N LEU A 19 -3.51 9.74 8.96
CA LEU A 19 -3.54 11.14 8.51
C LEU A 19 -3.59 11.22 6.98
N ILE A 20 -2.71 10.51 6.26
CA ILE A 20 -2.73 10.41 4.80
C ILE A 20 -4.13 9.99 4.32
N GLY A 21 -4.68 8.92 4.88
CA GLY A 21 -6.01 8.42 4.51
C GLY A 21 -7.12 9.46 4.68
N ILE A 22 -7.15 10.20 5.80
CA ILE A 22 -8.22 11.19 6.03
C ILE A 22 -7.99 12.53 5.31
N THR A 23 -6.77 12.84 4.83
CA THR A 23 -6.46 14.11 4.19
C THR A 23 -6.27 14.04 2.67
N HIS A 24 -6.16 12.84 2.08
CA HIS A 24 -5.78 12.67 0.68
C HIS A 24 -6.72 13.35 -0.33
N ASP A 25 -7.96 13.58 0.06
CA ASP A 25 -9.03 14.10 -0.80
C ASP A 25 -9.64 15.42 -0.31
N LEU A 26 -8.96 16.15 0.58
CA LEU A 26 -9.45 17.46 1.08
C LEU A 26 -9.89 18.38 -0.07
N GLY A 27 -9.18 18.40 -1.19
CA GLY A 27 -9.48 19.26 -2.34
C GLY A 27 -10.86 19.02 -2.96
N LYS A 28 -11.47 17.85 -2.74
CA LYS A 28 -12.86 17.58 -3.12
C LYS A 28 -13.86 18.44 -2.35
N SER A 29 -13.47 19.06 -1.25
CA SER A 29 -14.31 20.01 -0.49
C SER A 29 -14.41 21.42 -1.09
N THR A 30 -13.65 21.71 -2.16
CA THR A 30 -13.78 22.99 -2.87
C THR A 30 -15.16 23.10 -3.50
N SER A 31 -15.75 24.30 -3.53
CA SER A 31 -17.03 24.52 -4.22
C SER A 31 -16.96 24.10 -5.69
N TYR A 32 -15.83 24.31 -6.36
CA TYR A 32 -15.61 23.87 -7.74
C TYR A 32 -15.85 22.37 -7.93
N PHE A 33 -15.32 21.53 -7.03
CA PHE A 33 -15.49 20.08 -7.09
C PHE A 33 -16.91 19.65 -6.70
N GLN A 34 -17.50 20.31 -5.71
CA GLN A 34 -18.88 20.02 -5.28
C GLN A 34 -19.90 20.39 -6.37
N ASP A 35 -19.71 21.51 -7.06
CA ASP A 35 -20.53 21.93 -8.20
C ASP A 35 -20.49 20.88 -9.33
N TYR A 36 -19.30 20.34 -9.63
CA TYR A 36 -19.13 19.25 -10.59
C TYR A 36 -19.86 17.96 -10.19
N LEU A 37 -19.79 17.57 -8.91
CA LEU A 37 -20.46 16.36 -8.43
C LEU A 37 -21.98 16.47 -8.49
N GLN A 38 -22.53 17.66 -8.27
CA GLN A 38 -23.97 17.91 -8.24
C GLN A 38 -24.56 18.18 -9.64
N GLU A 39 -23.75 18.56 -10.62
CA GLU A 39 -24.18 18.84 -11.98
C GLU A 39 -24.74 17.58 -12.69
N GLN A 40 -25.93 17.74 -13.27
CA GLN A 40 -26.68 16.68 -13.96
C GLN A 40 -26.60 16.83 -15.49
N ASP A 41 -26.31 18.04 -15.98
CA ASP A 41 -26.11 18.29 -17.41
C ASP A 41 -24.72 17.80 -17.85
N GLU A 42 -24.68 16.75 -18.68
CA GLU A 42 -23.45 16.12 -19.14
C GLU A 42 -22.50 17.08 -19.88
N ILE A 43 -23.03 18.08 -20.60
CA ILE A 43 -22.20 19.04 -21.34
C ILE A 43 -21.52 19.98 -20.34
N LYS A 44 -22.30 20.55 -19.41
CA LYS A 44 -21.74 21.44 -18.36
C LYS A 44 -20.80 20.68 -17.43
N LYS A 45 -21.11 19.43 -17.12
CA LYS A 45 -20.28 18.56 -16.31
C LYS A 45 -18.91 18.34 -16.96
N LEU A 46 -18.86 18.14 -18.28
CA LEU A 46 -17.62 18.02 -19.03
C LEU A 46 -16.83 19.35 -19.03
N GLU A 47 -17.50 20.49 -19.17
CA GLU A 47 -16.87 21.81 -19.07
C GLU A 47 -16.27 22.05 -17.68
N LEU A 48 -17.00 21.71 -16.61
CA LEU A 48 -16.53 21.81 -15.23
C LEU A 48 -15.31 20.92 -15.00
N LYS A 49 -15.34 19.66 -15.46
CA LYS A 49 -14.25 18.68 -15.31
C LYS A 49 -12.92 19.19 -15.87
N ASN A 50 -12.95 19.97 -16.95
CA ASN A 50 -11.75 20.49 -17.60
C ASN A 50 -11.19 21.77 -16.96
N ARG A 51 -11.83 22.32 -15.93
CA ARG A 51 -11.34 23.52 -15.24
C ARG A 51 -10.11 23.19 -14.40
N PRO A 52 -9.06 24.03 -14.41
CA PRO A 52 -7.87 23.78 -13.62
C PRO A 52 -8.16 23.76 -12.10
N GLU A 53 -9.19 24.50 -11.64
CA GLU A 53 -9.62 24.49 -10.25
C GLU A 53 -10.18 23.13 -9.77
N MET A 54 -10.50 22.20 -10.69
CA MET A 54 -10.94 20.83 -10.35
C MET A 54 -9.80 19.91 -9.90
N HIS A 55 -8.55 20.23 -10.20
CA HIS A 55 -7.42 19.38 -9.83
C HIS A 55 -7.19 19.43 -8.30
N HIS A 56 -7.76 18.45 -7.59
CA HIS A 56 -7.80 18.40 -6.13
C HIS A 56 -6.54 17.80 -5.50
N GLY A 57 -5.75 17.03 -6.28
CA GLY A 57 -4.60 16.29 -5.76
C GLY A 57 -3.53 17.16 -5.11
N PHE A 58 -3.21 18.33 -5.71
CA PHE A 58 -2.14 19.18 -5.19
C PHE A 58 -2.49 19.85 -3.85
N ILE A 59 -3.69 20.43 -3.73
CA ILE A 59 -4.14 21.05 -2.47
C ILE A 59 -4.23 20.04 -1.33
N SER A 60 -4.68 18.82 -1.63
CA SER A 60 -4.78 17.73 -0.66
C SER A 60 -3.40 17.24 -0.24
N ALA A 61 -2.47 17.10 -1.19
CA ALA A 61 -1.08 16.75 -0.90
C ALA A 61 -0.41 17.77 0.01
N LEU A 62 -0.59 19.06 -0.27
CA LEU A 62 0.01 20.11 0.54
C LEU A 62 -0.63 20.19 1.93
N PHE A 63 -1.93 20.00 2.03
CA PHE A 63 -2.59 19.91 3.33
C PHE A 63 -2.03 18.73 4.14
N THR A 64 -1.92 17.55 3.52
CA THR A 64 -1.33 16.34 4.12
C THR A 64 0.09 16.60 4.61
N TYR A 65 0.94 17.23 3.80
CA TYR A 65 2.29 17.64 4.20
C TYR A 65 2.31 18.44 5.51
N TYR A 66 1.50 19.49 5.60
CA TYR A 66 1.48 20.35 6.78
C TYR A 66 0.90 19.66 8.01
N ILE A 67 -0.11 18.82 7.82
CA ILE A 67 -0.70 18.03 8.90
C ILE A 67 0.32 17.03 9.46
N THR A 68 0.98 16.25 8.59
CA THR A 68 2.04 15.32 9.01
C THR A 68 3.20 16.05 9.69
N LYS A 69 3.65 17.18 9.12
CA LYS A 69 4.73 18.00 9.71
C LYS A 69 4.36 18.53 11.10
N GLN A 70 3.13 19.03 11.26
CA GLN A 70 2.64 19.51 12.56
C GLN A 70 2.54 18.38 13.59
N TYR A 71 2.00 17.23 13.18
CA TYR A 71 1.90 16.04 14.04
C TYR A 71 3.28 15.58 14.56
N LEU A 72 4.28 15.50 13.67
CA LEU A 72 5.65 15.17 14.06
C LEU A 72 6.30 16.26 14.92
N THR A 73 5.96 17.53 14.69
CA THR A 73 6.45 18.65 15.51
C THR A 73 5.93 18.55 16.94
N GLU A 74 4.65 18.24 17.14
CA GLU A 74 4.05 18.06 18.48
C GLU A 74 4.67 16.89 19.24
N LYS A 75 5.15 15.87 18.52
CA LYS A 75 5.90 14.75 19.09
C LYS A 75 7.39 15.00 19.25
N SER A 76 7.90 16.16 18.85
CA SER A 76 9.34 16.46 18.83
C SER A 76 10.16 15.51 17.94
N LEU A 77 9.55 14.94 16.90
CA LEU A 77 10.18 13.98 15.98
C LEU A 77 10.53 14.59 14.62
N VAL A 78 10.04 15.79 14.30
CA VAL A 78 10.13 16.36 12.93
C VAL A 78 11.56 16.52 12.39
N ASN A 79 12.57 16.63 13.26
CA ASN A 79 13.99 16.75 12.87
C ASN A 79 14.78 15.45 13.07
N GLU A 80 14.12 14.38 13.54
CA GLU A 80 14.77 13.09 13.72
C GLU A 80 15.05 12.43 12.38
N LYS A 81 16.19 11.74 12.28
CA LYS A 81 16.77 11.24 11.04
C LYS A 81 15.74 10.58 10.11
N TYR A 82 14.97 9.62 10.63
CA TYR A 82 13.99 8.82 9.87
C TYR A 82 12.61 9.46 9.73
N TYR A 83 12.32 10.50 10.51
CA TYR A 83 11.01 11.15 10.56
C TYR A 83 10.95 12.41 9.71
N GLN A 84 12.07 13.11 9.52
CA GLN A 84 12.14 14.37 8.77
C GLN A 84 11.66 14.25 7.31
N TYR A 85 11.75 13.07 6.70
CA TYR A 85 11.28 12.81 5.34
C TYR A 85 9.81 12.38 5.26
N LEU A 86 9.17 11.99 6.37
CA LEU A 86 7.79 11.50 6.35
C LEU A 86 6.76 12.55 5.88
N PRO A 87 6.89 13.86 6.18
CA PRO A 87 6.01 14.87 5.61
C PRO A 87 6.08 14.93 4.08
N ILE A 88 7.28 14.91 3.50
CA ILE A 88 7.45 14.99 2.05
C ILE A 88 7.07 13.68 1.35
N ILE A 89 7.27 12.53 1.99
CA ILE A 89 6.73 11.24 1.52
C ILE A 89 5.20 11.28 1.52
N SER A 90 4.57 11.79 2.59
CA SER A 90 3.11 11.91 2.68
C SER A 90 2.55 12.83 1.58
N PHE A 91 3.25 13.94 1.29
CA PHE A 91 2.95 14.81 0.17
C PHE A 91 2.97 14.05 -1.16
N LEU A 92 4.06 13.33 -1.45
CA LEU A 92 4.21 12.60 -2.72
C LEU A 92 3.14 11.53 -2.89
N VAL A 93 2.90 10.74 -1.85
CA VAL A 93 1.89 9.68 -1.82
C VAL A 93 0.52 10.23 -2.19
N VAL A 94 0.09 11.32 -1.55
CA VAL A 94 -1.19 11.96 -1.87
C VAL A 94 -1.15 12.67 -3.22
N LYS A 95 -0.04 13.25 -3.66
CA LYS A 95 0.01 13.91 -4.97
C LYS A 95 -0.17 12.90 -6.11
N LYS A 96 0.27 11.64 -5.90
CA LYS A 96 0.35 10.61 -6.94
C LYS A 96 -0.65 9.47 -6.81
N HIS A 97 -1.58 9.50 -5.85
CA HIS A 97 -2.55 8.40 -5.67
C HIS A 97 -3.49 8.14 -6.87
N HIS A 98 -3.61 9.07 -7.83
CA HIS A 98 -4.33 8.85 -9.10
C HIS A 98 -3.42 8.43 -10.28
N GLY A 99 -2.12 8.21 -10.07
CA GLY A 99 -1.16 7.98 -11.15
C GLY A 99 0.03 7.12 -10.73
N ASN A 100 1.19 7.34 -11.36
CA ASN A 100 2.42 6.63 -11.03
C ASN A 100 3.33 7.49 -10.16
N LEU A 101 4.10 6.86 -9.28
CA LEU A 101 5.18 7.53 -8.56
C LEU A 101 6.23 8.00 -9.57
N THR A 102 6.64 9.26 -9.43
CA THR A 102 7.66 9.91 -10.26
C THR A 102 8.82 10.38 -9.38
N ASN A 103 9.85 10.94 -10.00
CA ASN A 103 10.97 11.50 -9.25
C ASN A 103 10.47 12.66 -8.35
N ILE A 104 10.71 12.55 -7.04
CA ILE A 104 10.30 13.54 -6.05
C ILE A 104 10.84 14.94 -6.36
N LEU A 105 12.04 15.04 -6.94
CA LEU A 105 12.65 16.34 -7.27
C LEU A 105 11.81 17.10 -8.29
N ASP A 106 11.27 16.42 -9.31
CA ASP A 106 10.39 17.03 -10.30
C ASP A 106 9.09 17.54 -9.66
N GLU A 107 8.63 16.84 -8.62
CA GLU A 107 7.38 17.17 -7.93
C GLU A 107 7.47 18.32 -6.94
N VAL A 108 8.67 18.64 -6.44
CA VAL A 108 8.94 19.77 -5.51
C VAL A 108 9.48 21.02 -6.20
N ILE A 109 9.88 20.93 -7.49
CA ILE A 109 10.60 22.00 -8.19
C ILE A 109 9.71 22.96 -8.99
N ASP A 110 8.43 22.65 -9.27
CA ASP A 110 7.69 23.42 -10.28
C ASP A 110 6.41 24.10 -9.74
N PHE A 111 6.58 25.26 -9.09
CA PHE A 111 5.46 26.15 -8.75
C PHE A 111 5.41 27.32 -9.74
N ASP A 112 4.79 27.10 -10.91
CA ASP A 112 4.48 28.19 -11.84
C ASP A 112 3.49 29.20 -11.20
N ARG A 113 3.63 30.49 -11.54
CA ARG A 113 2.75 31.57 -11.11
C ARG A 113 1.29 31.32 -11.47
N ASN A 114 1.03 30.66 -12.60
CA ASN A 114 -0.34 30.30 -13.01
C ASN A 114 -0.98 29.29 -12.03
N ASN A 115 -0.20 28.31 -11.58
CA ASN A 115 -0.65 27.33 -10.58
C ASN A 115 -0.93 28.00 -9.22
N GLU A 116 -0.20 29.08 -8.88
CA GLU A 116 -0.45 29.81 -7.64
C GLU A 116 -1.80 30.53 -7.59
N GLU A 117 -2.26 31.11 -8.70
CA GLU A 117 -3.55 31.80 -8.73
C GLU A 117 -4.70 30.81 -8.57
N ILE A 118 -4.65 29.70 -9.32
CA ILE A 118 -5.59 28.58 -9.22
C ILE A 118 -5.64 28.07 -7.78
N PHE A 119 -4.47 27.84 -7.18
CA PHE A 119 -4.37 27.34 -5.81
C PHE A 119 -4.97 28.30 -4.77
N SER A 120 -4.75 29.61 -4.95
CA SER A 120 -5.36 30.65 -4.11
C SER A 120 -6.89 30.65 -4.21
N ARG A 121 -7.44 30.45 -5.41
CA ARG A 121 -8.89 30.32 -5.63
C ARG A 121 -9.44 29.06 -4.95
N GLN A 122 -8.79 27.91 -5.13
CA GLN A 122 -9.19 26.65 -4.49
C GLN A 122 -9.26 26.78 -2.96
N ILE A 123 -8.23 27.34 -2.32
CA ILE A 123 -8.24 27.52 -0.86
C ILE A 123 -9.35 28.46 -0.40
N LYS A 124 -9.61 29.55 -1.13
CA LYS A 124 -10.70 30.47 -0.80
C LYS A 124 -12.07 29.81 -0.94
N ALA A 125 -12.20 28.82 -1.82
CA ALA A 125 -13.41 28.05 -2.05
C ALA A 125 -13.67 26.96 -0.98
N ILE A 126 -12.72 26.68 -0.09
CA ILE A 126 -12.91 25.72 1.01
C ILE A 126 -13.57 26.41 2.21
N ASN A 127 -14.66 25.82 2.71
CA ASN A 127 -15.28 26.23 3.97
C ASN A 127 -14.53 25.64 5.18
N PHE A 128 -13.47 26.32 5.62
CA PHE A 128 -12.65 25.87 6.75
C PHE A 128 -13.41 25.72 8.08
N LYS A 129 -14.57 26.37 8.25
CA LYS A 129 -15.39 26.19 9.44
C LYS A 129 -16.00 24.79 9.50
N GLU A 130 -16.55 24.31 8.38
CA GLU A 130 -17.10 22.96 8.26
C GLU A 130 -15.99 21.90 8.26
N ILE A 131 -14.91 22.14 7.52
CA ILE A 131 -13.73 21.27 7.52
C ILE A 131 -13.19 21.10 8.94
N ASN A 132 -13.08 22.17 9.73
CA ASN A 132 -12.65 22.05 11.12
C ASN A 132 -13.58 21.16 11.95
N HIS A 133 -14.89 21.23 11.75
CA HIS A 133 -15.82 20.37 12.47
C HIS A 133 -15.60 18.88 12.15
N ILE A 134 -15.39 18.56 10.87
CA ILE A 134 -15.13 17.19 10.41
C ILE A 134 -13.78 16.70 10.96
N TYR A 135 -12.71 17.46 10.73
CA TYR A 135 -11.36 17.03 11.07
C TYR A 135 -11.07 17.03 12.57
N GLN A 136 -11.76 17.85 13.39
CA GLN A 136 -11.64 17.73 14.85
C GLN A 136 -12.03 16.34 15.35
N ASN A 137 -13.11 15.76 14.81
CA ASN A 137 -13.53 14.41 15.16
C ASN A 137 -12.51 13.37 14.66
N LEU A 138 -11.99 13.52 13.44
CA LEU A 138 -11.01 12.60 12.87
C LEU A 138 -9.67 12.65 13.60
N PHE A 139 -9.11 13.84 13.83
CA PHE A 139 -7.84 14.02 14.55
C PHE A 139 -7.91 13.54 16.01
N SER A 140 -9.09 13.63 16.65
CA SER A 140 -9.27 13.12 18.02
C SER A 140 -9.00 11.60 18.14
N LYS A 141 -9.19 10.82 17.06
CA LYS A 141 -8.93 9.36 17.07
C LYS A 141 -7.46 9.01 17.31
N ILE A 142 -6.54 9.93 17.01
CA ILE A 142 -5.10 9.78 17.22
C ILE A 142 -4.55 10.79 18.24
N ASN A 143 -5.43 11.40 19.05
CA ASN A 143 -5.08 12.45 20.02
C ASN A 143 -4.32 13.64 19.41
N PHE A 144 -4.57 13.95 18.13
CA PHE A 144 -3.99 15.09 17.44
C PHE A 144 -4.98 16.26 17.44
N LYS A 145 -4.48 17.50 17.53
CA LYS A 145 -5.31 18.70 17.47
C LYS A 145 -4.73 19.69 16.50
N TYR A 146 -5.52 20.09 15.52
CA TYR A 146 -5.12 21.09 14.55
C TYR A 146 -6.30 21.95 14.13
N ASP A 147 -6.07 23.26 14.01
CA ASP A 147 -7.00 24.18 13.37
C ASP A 147 -6.66 24.29 11.89
N CYS A 148 -7.50 23.70 11.04
CA CYS A 148 -7.35 23.72 9.59
C CYS A 148 -7.33 25.14 9.02
N SER A 149 -7.85 26.15 9.72
CA SER A 149 -7.74 27.56 9.31
C SER A 149 -6.29 28.05 9.26
N LEU A 150 -5.39 27.43 10.05
CA LEU A 150 -3.96 27.71 9.99
C LEU A 150 -3.36 27.32 8.64
N PHE A 151 -3.88 26.28 7.99
CA PHE A 151 -3.47 25.92 6.63
C PHE A 151 -3.79 27.07 5.67
N ARG A 152 -5.05 27.56 5.66
CA ARG A 152 -5.45 28.72 4.85
C ARG A 152 -4.51 29.91 5.06
N LYS A 153 -4.22 30.25 6.32
CA LYS A 153 -3.33 31.35 6.69
C LYS A 153 -1.91 31.14 6.14
N ASN A 154 -1.35 29.95 6.38
CA ASN A 154 0.01 29.59 5.95
C ASN A 154 0.20 29.65 4.43
N ILE A 155 -0.88 29.43 3.66
CA ILE A 155 -0.81 29.49 2.21
C ILE A 155 -1.07 30.88 1.65
N LEU A 156 -2.10 31.58 2.14
CA LEU A 156 -2.53 32.85 1.53
C LEU A 156 -1.68 34.05 1.97
N GLU A 157 -1.03 33.98 3.13
CA GLU A 157 -0.23 35.09 3.67
C GLU A 157 1.27 34.89 3.35
N PRO A 158 1.84 35.62 2.37
CA PRO A 158 3.26 35.56 2.10
C PRO A 158 4.06 36.20 3.23
N ARG A 159 5.28 35.69 3.46
CA ARG A 159 6.20 36.20 4.49
C ARG A 159 7.33 36.98 3.84
N ALA A 160 7.78 38.03 4.52
CA ALA A 160 8.99 38.75 4.14
C ALA A 160 10.22 37.86 4.29
N VAL A 161 11.00 37.76 3.22
CA VAL A 161 12.31 37.09 3.19
C VAL A 161 13.38 38.17 3.21
N TYR A 162 14.32 38.06 4.14
CA TYR A 162 15.42 38.99 4.30
C TYR A 162 16.74 38.31 3.93
N ILE A 163 17.53 38.94 3.06
CA ILE A 163 18.89 38.52 2.71
C ILE A 163 19.84 39.63 3.15
N TYR A 164 20.85 39.29 3.96
CA TYR A 164 21.77 40.27 4.57
C TYR A 164 21.03 41.43 5.28
N ASN A 165 19.98 41.11 6.05
CA ASN A 165 19.11 42.07 6.75
C ASN A 165 18.38 43.09 5.85
N LYS A 166 18.31 42.85 4.53
CA LYS A 166 17.51 43.63 3.59
C LYS A 166 16.32 42.81 3.10
N LEU A 167 15.14 43.44 3.01
CA LEU A 167 13.96 42.82 2.43
C LEU A 167 14.27 42.46 0.98
N ASP A 168 14.28 41.17 0.67
CA ASP A 168 14.56 40.63 -0.66
C ASP A 168 13.26 40.44 -1.44
N ARG A 169 12.32 39.68 -0.87
CA ARG A 169 11.02 39.37 -1.48
C ARG A 169 9.97 38.99 -0.45
N TYR A 170 8.71 38.92 -0.88
CA TYR A 170 7.66 38.24 -0.15
C TYR A 170 7.44 36.86 -0.78
N GLU A 171 7.50 35.80 0.02
CA GLU A 171 7.40 34.42 -0.46
C GLU A 171 6.36 33.66 0.37
N LYS A 172 5.53 32.85 -0.30
CA LYS A 172 4.56 32.00 0.39
C LYS A 172 5.29 30.87 1.11
N LYS A 173 4.81 30.53 2.30
CA LYS A 173 5.48 29.56 3.19
C LYS A 173 5.73 28.21 2.50
N TYR A 174 4.77 27.70 1.72
CA TYR A 174 4.91 26.41 1.06
C TYR A 174 5.95 26.38 -0.06
N VAL A 175 6.14 27.50 -0.78
CA VAL A 175 7.18 27.61 -1.81
C VAL A 175 8.55 27.50 -1.16
N ARG A 176 8.73 28.25 -0.07
CA ARG A 176 9.96 28.19 0.73
C ARG A 176 10.21 26.79 1.29
N ASP A 177 9.20 26.20 1.90
CA ASP A 177 9.31 24.90 2.55
C ASP A 177 9.60 23.80 1.49
N LEU A 178 8.79 23.66 0.42
CA LEU A 178 8.96 22.59 -0.57
C LEU A 178 10.12 22.82 -1.56
N SER A 179 10.19 23.98 -2.21
CA SER A 179 11.17 24.21 -3.29
C SER A 179 12.60 24.48 -2.80
N TYR A 180 12.78 24.80 -1.51
CA TYR A 180 14.10 25.06 -0.95
C TYR A 180 14.45 24.09 0.18
N GLN A 181 13.65 24.03 1.26
CA GLN A 181 14.01 23.22 2.43
C GLN A 181 13.94 21.73 2.09
N GLU A 182 12.79 21.25 1.62
CA GLU A 182 12.61 19.83 1.29
C GLU A 182 13.48 19.43 0.09
N LYS A 183 13.57 20.27 -0.94
CA LYS A 183 14.49 20.04 -2.07
C LYS A 183 15.93 19.82 -1.60
N LYS A 184 16.43 20.67 -0.70
CA LYS A 184 17.78 20.53 -0.15
C LYS A 184 17.90 19.23 0.65
N LEU A 185 16.92 18.93 1.51
CA LEU A 185 16.90 17.72 2.32
C LEU A 185 16.93 16.44 1.47
N ILE A 186 16.26 16.44 0.31
CA ILE A 186 16.28 15.33 -0.66
C ILE A 186 17.64 15.22 -1.36
N ILE A 187 18.25 16.35 -1.75
CA ILE A 187 19.57 16.36 -2.40
C ILE A 187 20.65 15.85 -1.44
N ASP A 188 20.53 16.20 -0.16
CA ASP A 188 21.47 15.81 0.90
C ASP A 188 21.17 14.40 1.47
N LEU A 189 20.25 13.63 0.86
CA LEU A 189 19.86 12.30 1.32
C LEU A 189 21.03 11.31 1.18
N ASP A 190 21.33 10.62 2.28
CA ASP A 190 22.35 9.57 2.33
C ASP A 190 21.92 8.32 1.52
N GLU A 191 22.85 7.74 0.77
CA GLU A 191 22.61 6.51 0.01
C GLU A 191 22.26 5.35 0.94
N GLU A 192 22.82 5.30 2.14
CA GLU A 192 22.61 4.20 3.10
C GLU A 192 21.13 4.09 3.56
N ASP A 193 20.44 5.23 3.72
CA ASP A 193 19.04 5.25 4.19
C ASP A 193 18.02 5.29 3.04
N THR A 194 18.48 5.40 1.78
CA THR A 194 17.59 5.53 0.63
C THR A 194 16.63 4.34 0.50
N LEU A 195 17.10 3.12 0.82
CA LEU A 195 16.25 1.93 0.84
C LEU A 195 15.11 2.02 1.86
N PHE A 196 15.36 2.58 3.03
CA PHE A 196 14.32 2.77 4.05
C PHE A 196 13.19 3.65 3.51
N TYR A 197 13.53 4.84 3.01
CA TYR A 197 12.53 5.78 2.50
C TYR A 197 11.80 5.26 1.27
N TYR A 198 12.49 4.49 0.43
CA TYR A 198 11.86 3.81 -0.71
C TYR A 198 10.76 2.84 -0.24
N PHE A 199 11.06 1.93 0.70
CA PHE A 199 10.07 0.98 1.19
C PHE A 199 8.95 1.65 1.99
N ILE A 200 9.24 2.69 2.78
CA ILE A 200 8.20 3.48 3.47
C ILE A 200 7.28 4.18 2.48
N THR A 201 7.84 4.77 1.42
CA THR A 201 7.04 5.41 0.37
C THR A 201 6.12 4.40 -0.30
N LEU A 202 6.64 3.23 -0.69
CA LEU A 202 5.83 2.17 -1.30
C LEU A 202 4.75 1.64 -0.34
N LEU A 203 5.08 1.47 0.94
CA LEU A 203 4.14 1.01 1.96
C LEU A 203 2.97 2.00 2.08
N LEU A 204 3.25 3.27 2.38
CA LEU A 204 2.22 4.30 2.53
C LEU A 204 1.42 4.52 1.24
N TYR A 205 2.09 4.46 0.09
CA TYR A 205 1.44 4.54 -1.22
C TYR A 205 0.46 3.39 -1.45
N SER A 206 0.90 2.16 -1.21
CA SER A 206 0.07 0.97 -1.38
C SER A 206 -1.13 0.95 -0.43
N LEU A 207 -0.94 1.39 0.83
CA LEU A 207 -2.01 1.47 1.82
C LEU A 207 -3.08 2.49 1.43
N LEU A 208 -2.67 3.67 0.92
CA LEU A 208 -3.61 4.67 0.44
C LEU A 208 -4.40 4.15 -0.78
N LEU A 209 -3.72 3.57 -1.76
CA LEU A 209 -4.38 3.02 -2.95
C LEU A 209 -5.36 1.90 -2.63
N ASP A 210 -4.98 0.98 -1.73
CA ASP A 210 -5.83 -0.13 -1.30
C ASP A 210 -7.09 0.42 -0.61
N ALA A 211 -6.92 1.34 0.35
CA ALA A 211 -8.03 1.94 1.07
C ALA A 211 -8.98 2.74 0.17
N ASP A 212 -8.45 3.61 -0.70
CA ASP A 212 -9.25 4.45 -1.62
C ASP A 212 -10.02 3.57 -2.63
N LYS A 213 -9.39 2.55 -3.20
CA LYS A 213 -10.06 1.66 -4.17
C LYS A 213 -11.12 0.78 -3.52
N ILE A 214 -10.86 0.26 -2.31
CA ILE A 214 -11.84 -0.55 -1.57
C ILE A 214 -13.06 0.31 -1.21
N ASP A 215 -12.85 1.52 -0.70
CA ASP A 215 -13.92 2.46 -0.33
C ASP A 215 -14.72 2.91 -1.57
N ALA A 216 -14.03 3.32 -2.65
CA ALA A 216 -14.68 3.77 -3.89
C ALA A 216 -15.49 2.68 -4.59
N ALA A 217 -15.09 1.41 -4.45
CA ALA A 217 -15.79 0.26 -5.03
C ALA A 217 -16.84 -0.35 -4.08
N ASP A 218 -17.02 0.20 -2.87
CA ASP A 218 -17.89 -0.35 -1.81
C ASP A 218 -17.63 -1.85 -1.56
N LEU A 219 -16.34 -2.23 -1.63
CA LEU A 219 -15.92 -3.61 -1.45
C LEU A 219 -15.77 -3.94 0.02
N LYS A 220 -16.16 -5.16 0.40
CA LYS A 220 -15.93 -5.67 1.74
C LYS A 220 -14.51 -6.18 1.88
N GLU A 221 -13.92 -5.94 3.04
CA GLU A 221 -12.61 -6.49 3.36
C GLU A 221 -12.67 -8.03 3.37
N VAL A 222 -11.87 -8.66 2.52
CA VAL A 222 -11.80 -10.12 2.42
C VAL A 222 -10.91 -10.67 3.53
N GLY A 223 -11.53 -11.36 4.48
CA GLY A 223 -10.86 -12.02 5.60
C GLY A 223 -9.83 -13.07 5.14
N ARG A 224 -8.78 -13.25 5.94
CA ARG A 224 -7.75 -14.27 5.67
C ARG A 224 -8.27 -15.66 6.08
N ILE A 225 -8.47 -16.54 5.10
CA ILE A 225 -8.91 -17.92 5.35
C ILE A 225 -7.88 -18.70 6.16
N ASP A 226 -8.35 -19.55 7.06
CA ASP A 226 -7.50 -20.50 7.74
C ASP A 226 -7.12 -21.66 6.81
N ILE A 227 -5.82 -21.96 6.76
CA ILE A 227 -5.29 -23.01 5.89
C ILE A 227 -4.62 -24.02 6.79
N ASP A 228 -5.00 -25.28 6.63
CA ASP A 228 -4.37 -26.36 7.35
C ASP A 228 -2.87 -26.41 7.03
N LYS A 229 -2.03 -26.26 8.06
CA LYS A 229 -0.57 -26.27 7.92
C LYS A 229 -0.05 -27.61 7.38
N ASP A 230 -0.80 -28.69 7.59
CA ASP A 230 -0.42 -30.05 7.21
C ASP A 230 -1.16 -30.50 5.92
N ALA A 231 -1.74 -29.55 5.16
CA ALA A 231 -2.46 -29.83 3.90
C ALA A 231 -1.59 -30.59 2.88
N VAL A 232 -0.31 -30.24 2.79
CA VAL A 232 0.65 -30.92 1.90
C VAL A 232 0.97 -32.33 2.41
N ASP A 233 1.11 -32.52 3.72
CA ASP A 233 1.35 -33.84 4.32
C ASP A 233 0.19 -34.79 4.01
N LYS A 234 -1.05 -34.33 4.22
CA LYS A 234 -2.28 -35.08 3.88
C LYS A 234 -2.36 -35.42 2.39
N TYR A 235 -2.03 -34.47 1.52
CA TYR A 235 -1.97 -34.70 0.07
C TYR A 235 -0.93 -35.77 -0.29
N ILE A 236 0.27 -35.69 0.29
CA ILE A 236 1.34 -36.66 0.02
C ILE A 236 0.91 -38.06 0.45
N GLU A 237 0.31 -38.19 1.64
CA GLU A 237 -0.22 -39.47 2.12
C GLU A 237 -1.32 -40.02 1.21
N LEU A 238 -2.27 -39.22 0.76
CA LEU A 238 -3.35 -39.69 -0.10
C LEU A 238 -2.84 -40.12 -1.49
N LYS A 239 -1.97 -39.33 -2.11
CA LYS A 239 -1.54 -39.53 -3.50
C LYS A 239 -0.41 -40.55 -3.63
N PHE A 240 0.53 -40.61 -2.68
CA PHE A 240 1.75 -41.43 -2.81
C PHE A 240 1.79 -42.68 -1.92
N LYS A 241 0.86 -42.88 -0.97
CA LYS A 241 0.83 -44.10 -0.12
C LYS A 241 0.61 -45.39 -0.92
N LYS A 242 -0.03 -45.33 -2.10
CA LYS A 242 -0.17 -46.47 -3.03
C LYS A 242 1.11 -46.76 -3.83
N ILE A 243 1.99 -45.77 -4.01
CA ILE A 243 3.23 -45.84 -4.80
C ILE A 243 4.41 -46.37 -3.96
N LYS A 244 4.29 -46.38 -2.62
CA LYS A 244 5.30 -46.93 -1.69
C LYS A 244 5.67 -48.42 -1.90
N LYS A 245 4.98 -49.15 -2.77
CA LYS A 245 5.34 -50.54 -3.11
C LYS A 245 6.56 -50.67 -4.02
N GLU A 246 7.00 -49.58 -4.66
CA GLU A 246 8.24 -49.55 -5.44
C GLU A 246 9.23 -48.55 -4.82
N GLU A 247 10.24 -49.04 -4.11
CA GLU A 247 11.32 -48.24 -3.50
C GLU A 247 12.26 -47.67 -4.57
N HIS A 248 11.80 -46.61 -5.25
CA HIS A 248 12.67 -45.84 -6.14
C HIS A 248 13.57 -44.92 -5.29
N LYS A 249 14.90 -44.99 -5.47
CA LYS A 249 15.91 -44.14 -4.78
C LYS A 249 15.54 -42.66 -4.72
N ILE A 250 14.85 -42.16 -5.75
CA ILE A 250 14.41 -40.77 -5.84
C ILE A 250 13.35 -40.38 -4.80
N ASN A 251 12.48 -41.32 -4.39
CA ASN A 251 11.45 -41.06 -3.38
C ASN A 251 12.07 -40.92 -1.99
N SER A 252 13.12 -41.69 -1.70
CA SER A 252 13.88 -41.54 -0.45
C SER A 252 14.56 -40.17 -0.37
N ILE A 253 15.14 -39.69 -1.48
CA ILE A 253 15.75 -38.35 -1.56
C ILE A 253 14.68 -37.26 -1.33
N ARG A 254 13.52 -37.37 -2.00
CA ARG A 254 12.40 -36.43 -1.82
C ARG A 254 11.93 -36.36 -0.36
N ASN A 255 11.76 -37.52 0.27
CA ASN A 255 11.33 -37.60 1.67
C ASN A 255 12.37 -37.01 2.63
N ALA A 256 13.66 -37.30 2.40
CA ALA A 256 14.74 -36.75 3.21
C ALA A 256 14.77 -35.22 3.14
N ILE A 257 14.72 -34.65 1.92
CA ILE A 257 14.69 -33.19 1.71
C ILE A 257 13.45 -32.56 2.35
N TYR A 258 12.29 -33.21 2.19
CA TYR A 258 11.04 -32.72 2.78
C TYR A 258 11.12 -32.70 4.31
N GLN A 259 11.58 -33.78 4.92
CA GLN A 259 11.76 -33.88 6.37
C GLN A 259 12.73 -32.82 6.88
N GLU A 260 13.91 -32.72 6.28
CA GLU A 260 14.95 -31.73 6.63
C GLU A 260 14.37 -30.30 6.65
N VAL A 261 13.71 -29.88 5.57
CA VAL A 261 13.12 -28.53 5.47
C VAL A 261 12.03 -28.32 6.52
N THR A 262 11.19 -29.33 6.78
CA THR A 262 10.13 -29.20 7.80
C THR A 262 10.66 -29.16 9.22
N THR A 263 11.75 -29.87 9.52
CA THR A 263 12.37 -29.87 10.86
C THR A 263 13.09 -28.55 11.14
N THR A 264 13.65 -27.90 10.13
CA THR A 264 14.30 -26.58 10.30
C THR A 264 13.36 -25.54 10.90
N LEU A 265 12.04 -25.65 10.65
CA LEU A 265 11.04 -24.71 11.16
C LEU A 265 10.98 -24.64 12.70
N ASP A 266 11.28 -25.74 13.38
CA ASP A 266 11.15 -25.83 14.83
C ASP A 266 12.16 -24.90 15.53
N ASP A 267 13.37 -24.80 14.97
CA ASP A 267 14.49 -24.03 15.53
C ASP A 267 14.56 -22.57 15.03
N LEU A 268 13.67 -22.15 14.12
CA LEU A 268 13.70 -20.78 13.57
C LEU A 268 13.35 -19.71 14.60
N ASP A 269 14.15 -18.65 14.63
CA ASP A 269 13.87 -17.40 15.33
C ASP A 269 13.22 -16.42 14.35
N LEU A 270 11.90 -16.20 14.46
CA LEU A 270 11.15 -15.35 13.53
C LEU A 270 11.62 -13.87 13.51
N ASP A 271 12.35 -13.40 14.52
CA ASP A 271 12.86 -12.02 14.52
C ASP A 271 14.14 -11.89 13.69
N LYS A 272 15.00 -12.92 13.72
CA LYS A 272 16.30 -12.94 13.03
C LYS A 272 16.24 -13.61 11.66
N ASP A 273 15.53 -14.74 11.57
CA ASP A 273 15.50 -15.61 10.40
C ASP A 273 14.35 -15.19 9.46
N ARG A 274 14.68 -14.33 8.49
CA ARG A 274 13.69 -13.80 7.53
C ARG A 274 13.92 -14.25 6.08
N LEU A 275 15.10 -14.77 5.77
CA LEU A 275 15.50 -15.18 4.42
C LEU A 275 15.95 -16.63 4.42
N PHE A 276 15.33 -17.44 3.58
CA PHE A 276 15.59 -18.87 3.47
C PHE A 276 15.95 -19.22 2.04
N SER A 277 16.89 -20.15 1.87
CA SER A 277 17.29 -20.66 0.56
C SER A 277 17.18 -22.18 0.54
N LEU A 278 16.49 -22.71 -0.47
CA LEU A 278 16.36 -24.15 -0.71
C LEU A 278 17.10 -24.53 -1.99
N ASN A 279 18.32 -25.05 -1.84
CA ASN A 279 19.15 -25.47 -2.96
C ASN A 279 19.14 -27.00 -3.13
N VAL A 280 18.22 -27.50 -3.95
CA VAL A 280 18.12 -28.94 -4.27
C VAL A 280 18.05 -29.18 -5.78
N PRO A 281 18.37 -30.38 -6.30
CA PRO A 281 18.25 -30.68 -7.73
C PRO A 281 16.81 -30.60 -8.25
N THR A 282 16.62 -30.47 -9.56
CA THR A 282 15.29 -30.57 -10.18
C THR A 282 14.69 -31.96 -9.96
N GLY A 283 13.36 -32.05 -9.92
CA GLY A 283 12.65 -33.33 -9.71
C GLY A 283 12.65 -33.85 -8.26
N THR A 284 13.24 -33.14 -7.30
CA THR A 284 13.31 -33.54 -5.88
C THR A 284 12.14 -33.02 -5.03
N GLY A 285 11.07 -32.52 -5.65
CA GLY A 285 9.85 -32.14 -4.93
C GLY A 285 9.79 -30.70 -4.41
N LYS A 286 10.64 -29.80 -4.91
CA LYS A 286 10.70 -28.37 -4.53
C LYS A 286 9.33 -27.69 -4.37
N THR A 287 8.41 -27.91 -5.30
CA THR A 287 7.08 -27.29 -5.29
C THR A 287 6.29 -27.66 -4.02
N LEU A 288 6.18 -28.95 -3.69
CA LEU A 288 5.46 -29.40 -2.51
C LEU A 288 6.20 -29.05 -1.21
N THR A 289 7.53 -29.20 -1.20
CA THR A 289 8.35 -28.84 -0.04
C THR A 289 8.26 -27.35 0.29
N SER A 290 8.35 -26.47 -0.72
CA SER A 290 8.22 -25.02 -0.51
C SER A 290 6.82 -24.61 -0.06
N LEU A 291 5.76 -25.23 -0.60
CA LEU A 291 4.40 -24.97 -0.13
C LEU A 291 4.22 -25.43 1.32
N SER A 292 4.69 -26.62 1.69
CA SER A 292 4.60 -27.14 3.06
C SER A 292 5.33 -26.23 4.04
N PHE A 293 6.56 -25.85 3.71
CA PHE A 293 7.34 -24.89 4.49
C PHE A 293 6.59 -23.57 4.67
N ALA A 294 6.04 -23.00 3.60
CA ALA A 294 5.30 -21.74 3.66
C ALA A 294 4.02 -21.82 4.52
N LEU A 295 3.26 -22.91 4.44
CA LEU A 295 2.05 -23.11 5.24
C LEU A 295 2.36 -23.28 6.74
N LYS A 296 3.39 -24.06 7.06
CA LYS A 296 3.83 -24.26 8.45
C LYS A 296 4.46 -22.99 9.03
N LEU A 297 5.29 -22.28 8.26
CA LEU A 297 5.84 -20.97 8.65
C LEU A 297 4.73 -19.95 8.89
N ARG A 298 3.73 -19.89 8.02
CA ARG A 298 2.55 -19.03 8.22
C ARG A 298 1.84 -19.33 9.54
N LYS A 299 1.69 -20.62 9.90
CA LYS A 299 1.07 -21.01 11.18
C LYS A 299 1.92 -20.62 12.38
N LYS A 300 3.24 -20.77 12.29
CA LYS A 300 4.19 -20.33 13.33
C LYS A 300 4.15 -18.80 13.53
N ILE A 301 4.13 -18.02 12.45
CA ILE A 301 3.95 -16.56 12.50
C ILE A 301 2.59 -16.20 13.13
N GLU A 302 1.51 -16.88 12.76
CA GLU A 302 0.19 -16.64 13.37
C GLU A 302 0.22 -16.89 14.88
N SER A 303 0.82 -17.99 15.34
CA SER A 303 0.88 -18.32 16.77
C SER A 303 1.82 -17.42 17.58
N GLU A 304 2.96 -17.02 17.02
CA GLU A 304 4.00 -16.28 17.76
C GLU A 304 3.90 -14.76 17.61
N LYS A 305 3.43 -14.28 16.45
CA LYS A 305 3.34 -12.84 16.13
C LYS A 305 1.90 -12.33 16.07
N GLY A 306 0.90 -13.21 16.12
CA GLY A 306 -0.51 -12.83 16.23
C GLY A 306 -1.15 -12.31 14.94
N TYR A 307 -0.52 -12.50 13.78
CA TYR A 307 -1.09 -12.11 12.48
C TYR A 307 -0.94 -13.21 11.44
N LYS A 308 -1.85 -13.22 10.46
CA LYS A 308 -1.96 -14.26 9.43
C LYS A 308 -1.38 -13.76 8.10
N PRO A 309 -0.10 -14.03 7.77
CA PRO A 309 0.51 -13.50 6.56
C PRO A 309 -0.11 -14.08 5.28
N ARG A 310 -0.06 -13.28 4.20
CA ARG A 310 -0.36 -13.73 2.84
C ARG A 310 0.87 -14.42 2.27
N ILE A 311 0.67 -15.57 1.62
CA ILE A 311 1.74 -16.27 0.89
C ILE A 311 1.69 -15.79 -0.56
N ILE A 312 2.80 -15.22 -1.04
CA ILE A 312 2.96 -14.80 -2.43
C ILE A 312 3.98 -15.71 -3.08
N TYR A 313 3.58 -16.43 -4.13
CA TYR A 313 4.45 -17.35 -4.86
C TYR A 313 4.81 -16.74 -6.22
N SER A 314 6.04 -16.22 -6.33
CA SER A 314 6.52 -15.54 -7.54
C SER A 314 7.36 -16.48 -8.41
N LEU A 315 7.05 -16.53 -9.71
CA LEU A 315 7.73 -17.37 -10.69
C LEU A 315 7.96 -16.60 -12.00
N PRO A 316 9.07 -16.86 -12.72
CA PRO A 316 9.45 -16.07 -13.88
C PRO A 316 8.71 -16.43 -15.19
N TYR A 317 8.06 -17.60 -15.29
CA TYR A 317 7.45 -18.08 -16.53
C TYR A 317 6.01 -18.52 -16.35
N LEU A 318 5.13 -18.11 -17.27
CA LEU A 318 3.71 -18.46 -17.27
C LEU A 318 3.46 -19.97 -17.18
N SER A 319 4.17 -20.76 -18.01
CA SER A 319 4.01 -22.21 -18.02
C SER A 319 4.34 -22.86 -16.69
N ILE A 320 5.30 -22.30 -15.93
CA ILE A 320 5.66 -22.78 -14.60
C ILE A 320 4.62 -22.32 -13.57
N ILE A 321 4.06 -21.12 -13.72
CA ILE A 321 2.93 -20.64 -12.91
C ILE A 321 1.74 -21.58 -13.05
N ASP A 322 1.33 -21.90 -14.28
CA ASP A 322 0.19 -22.77 -14.55
C ASP A 322 0.39 -24.19 -13.98
N GLN A 323 1.58 -24.76 -14.16
CA GLN A 323 1.93 -26.07 -13.61
C GLN A 323 1.88 -26.08 -12.08
N ASN A 324 2.49 -25.08 -11.43
CA ASN A 324 2.51 -25.01 -9.96
C ASN A 324 1.11 -24.70 -9.39
N PHE A 325 0.32 -23.87 -10.07
CA PHE A 325 -1.06 -23.61 -9.69
C PHE A 325 -1.90 -24.89 -9.69
N ALA A 326 -1.81 -25.73 -10.73
CA ALA A 326 -2.51 -27.01 -10.78
C ALA A 326 -2.10 -27.95 -9.64
N VAL A 327 -0.80 -27.99 -9.29
CA VAL A 327 -0.31 -28.76 -8.13
C VAL A 327 -0.88 -28.24 -6.82
N PHE A 328 -0.93 -26.91 -6.62
CA PHE A 328 -1.49 -26.31 -5.41
C PHE A 328 -3.00 -26.53 -5.32
N GLU A 329 -3.71 -26.44 -6.44
CA GLU A 329 -5.14 -26.72 -6.52
C GLU A 329 -5.44 -28.15 -6.08
N ASP A 330 -4.67 -29.12 -6.57
CA ASP A 330 -4.72 -30.54 -6.18
C ASP A 330 -4.53 -30.75 -4.66
N VAL A 331 -3.55 -30.05 -4.08
CA VAL A 331 -3.25 -30.10 -2.63
C VAL A 331 -4.45 -29.59 -1.83
N PHE A 332 -4.98 -28.42 -2.19
CA PHE A 332 -6.09 -27.83 -1.46
C PHE A 332 -7.41 -28.57 -1.68
N LYS A 333 -7.70 -29.10 -2.87
CA LYS A 333 -8.84 -29.99 -3.12
C LYS A 333 -8.85 -31.19 -2.17
N SER A 334 -7.69 -31.78 -1.94
CA SER A 334 -7.54 -32.92 -1.02
C SER A 334 -7.86 -32.55 0.43
N SER A 335 -7.59 -31.30 0.81
CA SER A 335 -7.94 -30.77 2.14
C SER A 335 -9.40 -30.31 2.24
N LEU A 336 -10.06 -30.04 1.11
CA LEU A 336 -11.43 -29.55 0.99
C LEU A 336 -12.44 -30.64 0.59
N ASN A 337 -12.15 -31.92 0.87
CA ASN A 337 -13.01 -33.06 0.51
C ASN A 337 -13.39 -33.10 -0.98
N GLY A 338 -12.46 -32.74 -1.87
CA GLY A 338 -12.63 -32.77 -3.32
C GLY A 338 -13.23 -31.51 -3.93
N LYS A 339 -13.60 -30.50 -3.13
CA LYS A 339 -14.08 -29.21 -3.64
C LYS A 339 -12.92 -28.36 -4.16
N HIS A 340 -13.15 -27.62 -5.24
CA HIS A 340 -12.17 -26.67 -5.75
C HIS A 340 -11.93 -25.54 -4.74
N PRO A 341 -10.68 -25.07 -4.57
CA PRO A 341 -10.40 -23.89 -3.75
C PRO A 341 -11.00 -22.65 -4.41
N SER A 342 -11.64 -21.80 -3.63
CA SER A 342 -12.10 -20.48 -4.08
C SER A 342 -10.94 -19.50 -4.25
N SER A 343 -11.17 -18.41 -4.99
CA SER A 343 -10.14 -17.40 -5.32
C SER A 343 -9.59 -16.68 -4.08
N ASN A 344 -10.35 -16.62 -2.99
CA ASN A 344 -9.89 -16.12 -1.70
C ASN A 344 -8.86 -17.06 -1.00
N LEU A 345 -8.79 -18.34 -1.37
CA LEU A 345 -7.83 -19.32 -0.87
C LEU A 345 -6.59 -19.44 -1.78
N LEU A 346 -6.83 -19.62 -3.09
CA LEU A 346 -5.79 -19.80 -4.09
C LEU A 346 -6.11 -18.95 -5.32
N LEU A 347 -5.25 -17.97 -5.59
CA LEU A 347 -5.38 -17.07 -6.73
C LEU A 347 -4.15 -17.14 -7.63
N LYS A 348 -4.39 -17.24 -8.94
CA LYS A 348 -3.38 -17.09 -9.98
C LYS A 348 -3.51 -15.71 -10.59
N HIS A 349 -2.37 -15.04 -10.81
CA HIS A 349 -2.34 -13.75 -11.48
C HIS A 349 -1.16 -13.65 -12.44
N HIS A 350 -1.46 -13.35 -13.70
CA HIS A 350 -0.55 -12.96 -14.77
C HIS A 350 -1.36 -12.28 -15.89
N HIS A 351 -0.69 -11.72 -16.89
CA HIS A 351 -1.34 -10.97 -17.99
C HIS A 351 -2.36 -11.75 -18.85
N LEU A 352 -2.46 -13.08 -18.68
CA LEU A 352 -3.43 -13.95 -19.37
C LEU A 352 -4.42 -14.62 -18.39
N SER A 353 -4.43 -14.24 -17.11
CA SER A 353 -5.39 -14.78 -16.14
C SER A 353 -6.78 -14.20 -16.37
N ASP A 354 -7.80 -15.03 -16.15
CA ASP A 354 -9.20 -14.57 -16.13
C ASP A 354 -9.44 -13.59 -14.97
N VAL A 355 -10.38 -12.67 -15.16
CA VAL A 355 -10.78 -11.65 -14.16
C VAL A 355 -12.01 -12.09 -13.37
N THR A 356 -12.36 -13.38 -13.42
CA THR A 356 -13.47 -13.95 -12.66
C THR A 356 -12.96 -14.53 -11.34
N TYR A 357 -13.54 -14.07 -10.25
CA TYR A 357 -13.19 -14.52 -8.90
C TYR A 357 -14.37 -15.23 -8.26
N THR A 358 -14.08 -16.31 -7.54
CA THR A 358 -15.08 -17.06 -6.77
C THR A 358 -14.84 -16.84 -5.29
N THR A 359 -15.87 -16.42 -4.57
CA THR A 359 -15.87 -16.37 -3.10
C THR A 359 -16.81 -17.45 -2.57
N THR A 360 -16.54 -17.96 -1.37
CA THR A 360 -17.29 -19.06 -0.74
C THR A 360 -18.28 -18.60 0.33
N ASP A 361 -18.46 -17.29 0.49
CA ASP A 361 -19.40 -16.78 1.49
C ASP A 361 -20.84 -17.02 1.01
N PHE A 362 -21.63 -17.66 1.87
CA PHE A 362 -23.08 -17.97 1.73
C PHE A 362 -23.53 -19.20 0.95
N GLY A 363 -22.68 -20.20 0.69
CA GLY A 363 -23.16 -21.49 0.17
C GLY A 363 -23.91 -21.40 -1.17
N ARG A 364 -23.74 -20.29 -1.88
CA ARG A 364 -24.09 -20.03 -3.27
C ARG A 364 -22.79 -19.63 -3.96
N GLU A 365 -22.58 -20.14 -5.16
CA GLU A 365 -21.50 -19.66 -6.04
C GLU A 365 -21.88 -18.24 -6.49
N ASP A 366 -21.53 -17.24 -5.68
CA ASP A 366 -21.67 -15.85 -6.08
C ASP A 366 -20.48 -15.52 -7.00
N PHE A 367 -20.77 -15.40 -8.30
CA PHE A 367 -19.85 -14.85 -9.27
C PHE A 367 -19.79 -13.34 -9.06
N GLU A 368 -18.66 -12.82 -8.59
CA GLU A 368 -18.37 -11.40 -8.78
C GLU A 368 -18.09 -11.17 -10.27
N ASN A 369 -19.17 -10.96 -11.03
CA ASN A 369 -19.09 -10.47 -12.39
C ASN A 369 -18.60 -9.02 -12.35
N ILE A 370 -17.29 -8.84 -12.50
CA ILE A 370 -16.76 -7.57 -12.99
C ILE A 370 -17.24 -7.48 -14.44
N SER A 371 -18.15 -6.53 -14.70
CA SER A 371 -18.66 -6.21 -16.03
C SER A 371 -17.53 -6.23 -17.08
N PRO A 372 -17.73 -6.79 -18.30
CA PRO A 372 -16.70 -6.82 -19.34
C PRO A 372 -16.29 -5.42 -19.86
N LYS A 373 -16.92 -4.35 -19.37
CA LYS A 373 -16.42 -2.97 -19.48
C LYS A 373 -15.75 -2.55 -18.18
N ASP A 374 -14.68 -3.22 -17.80
CA ASP A 374 -13.77 -2.67 -16.81
C ASP A 374 -12.64 -1.94 -17.52
N ILE A 375 -12.66 -0.61 -17.38
CA ILE A 375 -11.67 0.32 -17.91
C ILE A 375 -10.35 0.18 -17.11
N SER A 376 -10.31 -0.66 -16.06
CA SER A 376 -9.11 -0.96 -15.28
C SER A 376 -7.96 -1.57 -16.09
N LYS A 377 -8.22 -2.20 -17.24
CA LYS A 377 -7.15 -2.64 -18.16
C LYS A 377 -6.35 -1.48 -18.78
N ASP A 378 -6.94 -0.29 -18.88
CA ASP A 378 -6.26 0.92 -19.36
C ASP A 378 -5.50 1.65 -18.24
N ILE A 379 -5.59 1.18 -16.99
CA ILE A 379 -4.92 1.78 -15.82
C ILE A 379 -3.64 1.00 -15.45
N PHE A 380 -3.44 -0.19 -16.00
CA PHE A 380 -2.26 -1.05 -15.77
C PHE A 380 -1.26 -1.10 -16.95
N LEU A 381 -1.44 -0.24 -17.96
CA LEU A 381 -0.44 0.13 -18.96
C LEU A 381 -0.15 1.62 -18.85
#